data_AF-A0A9X0QHK8-F1
#
_entry.id   AF-A0A9X0QHK8-F1
#
_cell.length_a   1.000
_cell.length_b   1.000
_cell.length_c   1.000
_cell.angle_alpha   90.00
_cell.angle_beta   90.00
_cell.angle_gamma   90.00
#
_symmetry.space_group_name_H-M   'P 1'
#
loop_
_entity.id
_entity.type
_entity.pdbx_description
1 polymer ?
#
loop_
_entity_poly.entity_id
_entity_poly.type
_entity_poly.pdbx_seq_one_letter_code
_entity_poly.pdbx_strand_id
1 'polypeptide(L)'
;MSTWTDITGHGQLRSFVDNEGNFWLEQNASKQTKWANLTRKGHEVAWEFAGRGGSYTGRMMIEGEIYTPSEATKKFLAQSD
;
A
#
# COMPACT_ATOMS: atom_id res chain seq x y z
N MET A 1 -7.35 -2.63 14.03
CA MET A 1 -7.75 -1.27 13.60
C MET A 1 -6.45 -0.54 13.27
N SER A 2 -6.06 -0.52 11.99
CA SER A 2 -4.77 0.02 11.55
C SER A 2 -4.94 1.50 11.22
N THR A 3 -4.78 2.37 12.22
CA THR A 3 -4.80 3.82 12.01
C THR A 3 -3.45 4.25 11.45
N TRP A 4 -3.44 4.82 10.24
CA TRP A 4 -2.27 5.49 9.65
C TRP A 4 -1.64 6.44 10.67
N THR A 5 -0.45 6.11 11.18
CA THR A 5 0.12 6.79 12.36
C THR A 5 1.30 7.69 12.03
N ASP A 6 2.14 7.33 11.05
CA ASP A 6 3.42 7.99 10.81
C ASP A 6 3.51 8.59 9.40
N ILE A 7 3.67 9.91 9.30
CA ILE A 7 4.03 10.60 8.05
C ILE A 7 5.55 10.50 7.86
N THR A 8 6.00 9.78 6.83
CA THR A 8 7.42 9.55 6.54
C THR A 8 7.91 10.41 5.37
N GLY A 9 8.99 11.17 5.63
CA GLY A 9 9.83 11.84 4.63
C GLY A 9 9.25 13.07 3.93
N HIS A 10 10.03 13.63 2.99
CA HIS A 10 9.68 14.81 2.19
C HIS A 10 8.43 14.63 1.30
N GLY A 11 7.96 13.40 1.12
CA GLY A 11 6.80 13.04 0.31
C GLY A 11 5.49 12.84 1.10
N GLN A 12 5.50 13.05 2.41
CA GLN A 12 4.34 12.90 3.30
C GLN A 12 3.63 11.54 3.20
N LEU A 13 4.36 10.45 2.95
CA LEU A 13 3.75 9.12 2.84
C LEU A 13 3.38 8.58 4.22
N ARG A 14 2.14 8.16 4.38
CA ARG A 14 1.68 7.53 5.61
C ARG A 14 2.29 6.14 5.76
N SER A 15 2.53 5.74 6.99
CA SER A 15 3.03 4.42 7.33
C SER A 15 2.53 4.02 8.72
N PHE A 16 2.57 2.73 9.01
CA PHE A 16 2.32 2.20 10.34
C PHE A 16 3.01 0.84 10.51
N VAL A 17 3.09 0.36 11.74
CA VAL A 17 3.51 -1.02 12.04
C VAL A 17 2.30 -1.72 12.65
N ASP A 18 1.98 -2.91 12.15
CA ASP A 18 0.87 -3.70 12.70
C ASP A 18 1.28 -4.48 13.95
N ASN A 19 0.32 -5.19 14.55
CA ASN A 19 0.55 -5.99 15.76
C ASN A 19 1.46 -7.20 15.53
N GLU A 20 1.66 -7.62 14.27
CA GLU A 20 2.57 -8.70 13.88
C GLU A 20 4.00 -8.19 13.64
N GLY A 21 4.21 -6.87 13.72
CA GLY A 21 5.50 -6.23 13.45
C GLY A 21 5.77 -5.96 11.98
N ASN A 22 4.79 -6.17 11.08
CA ASN A 22 4.94 -5.81 9.68
C ASN A 22 4.86 -4.30 9.51
N PHE A 23 5.71 -3.76 8.64
CA PHE A 23 5.71 -2.35 8.31
C PHE A 23 4.89 -2.11 7.05
N TRP A 24 3.96 -1.18 7.14
CA TRP A 24 3.08 -0.79 6.06
C TRP A 24 3.42 0.61 5.59
N LEU A 25 3.69 0.76 4.29
CA LEU A 25 4.05 2.04 3.68
C LEU A 25 3.09 2.41 2.56
N GLU A 26 2.53 3.61 2.61
CA GLU A 26 1.63 4.15 1.60
C GLU A 26 2.29 4.22 0.21
N GLN A 27 1.52 3.86 -0.81
CA GLN A 27 1.90 4.03 -2.19
C GLN A 27 2.00 5.52 -2.53
N ASN A 28 3.18 5.91 -3.01
CA ASN A 28 3.39 7.27 -3.47
C ASN A 28 2.61 7.57 -4.76
N ALA A 29 1.60 8.45 -4.67
CA ALA A 29 0.77 8.88 -5.80
C ALA A 29 1.56 9.65 -6.89
N SER A 30 2.74 10.18 -6.61
CA SER A 30 3.57 10.86 -7.62
C SER A 30 4.27 9.87 -8.57
N LYS A 31 4.37 8.58 -8.23
CA LYS A 31 5.02 7.57 -9.06
C LYS A 31 4.20 7.24 -10.31
N GLN A 32 4.86 6.76 -11.36
CA GLN A 32 4.21 6.35 -12.60
C GLN A 32 3.92 4.83 -12.60
N THR A 33 3.16 4.36 -11.60
CA THR A 33 2.76 2.95 -11.51
C THR A 33 1.24 2.82 -11.54
N LYS A 34 0.75 1.64 -11.95
CA LYS A 34 -0.69 1.32 -11.93
C LYS A 34 -1.31 1.50 -10.54
N TRP A 35 -0.56 1.23 -9.48
CA TRP A 35 -0.98 1.40 -8.09
C TRP A 35 -1.01 2.87 -7.68
N ALA A 36 -0.05 3.68 -8.13
CA ALA A 36 -0.08 5.13 -7.92
C ALA A 36 -1.30 5.77 -8.60
N ASN A 37 -1.73 5.25 -9.75
CA ASN A 37 -2.98 5.69 -10.39
C ASN A 37 -4.22 5.40 -9.52
N LEU A 38 -4.24 4.30 -8.77
CA LEU A 38 -5.32 4.04 -7.81
C LEU A 38 -5.29 5.04 -6.65
N THR A 39 -4.10 5.34 -6.11
CA THR A 39 -3.96 6.39 -5.09
C THR A 39 -4.42 7.75 -5.57
N ARG A 40 -4.12 8.12 -6.83
CA ARG A 40 -4.64 9.36 -7.46
C ARG A 40 -6.16 9.39 -7.60
N LYS A 41 -6.80 8.22 -7.71
CA LYS A 41 -8.26 8.07 -7.75
C LYS A 41 -8.90 8.09 -6.35
N GLY A 42 -8.10 8.23 -5.29
CA GLY A 42 -8.57 8.29 -3.91
C GLY A 42 -8.52 6.95 -3.17
N HIS A 43 -8.02 5.87 -3.78
CA HIS A 43 -7.86 4.59 -3.08
C HIS A 43 -6.66 4.63 -2.13
N GLU A 44 -6.86 4.19 -0.90
CA GLU A 44 -5.75 3.99 0.02
C GLU A 44 -4.99 2.72 -0.38
N VAL A 45 -3.70 2.83 -0.67
CA VAL A 45 -2.86 1.70 -1.09
C VAL A 45 -1.60 1.69 -0.24
N ALA A 46 -1.23 0.54 0.32
CA ALA A 46 -0.02 0.36 1.11
C ALA A 46 0.72 -0.93 0.73
N TRP A 47 2.03 -0.97 0.96
CA TRP A 47 2.89 -2.12 0.75
C TRP A 47 3.38 -2.67 2.08
N GLU A 48 3.39 -3.99 2.21
CA GLU A 48 3.88 -4.65 3.40
C GLU A 48 5.37 -5.01 3.28
N PHE A 49 6.12 -4.70 4.33
CA PHE A 49 7.51 -5.07 4.51
C PHE A 49 7.68 -5.85 5.82
N ALA A 50 8.64 -6.77 5.85
CA ALA A 50 9.02 -7.55 7.03
C ALA A 50 9.76 -6.67 8.07
N GLY A 51 9.04 -5.73 8.68
CA GLY A 51 9.56 -4.72 9.59
C GLY A 51 10.10 -3.46 8.88
N ARG A 52 10.46 -2.44 9.67
CA ARG A 52 11.02 -1.18 9.16
C ARG A 52 12.39 -1.44 8.52
N GLY A 53 12.52 -1.15 7.22
CA GLY A 53 13.72 -1.46 6.45
C GLY A 53 13.84 -2.93 6.02
N GLY A 54 12.82 -3.74 6.28
CA GLY A 54 12.74 -5.12 5.83
C GLY A 54 12.44 -5.25 4.34
N SER A 55 12.47 -6.48 3.84
CA SER A 55 12.10 -6.80 2.46
C SER A 55 10.59 -6.74 2.26
N TYR A 56 10.18 -6.40 1.04
CA TYR A 56 8.79 -6.52 0.60
C TYR A 56 8.32 -7.97 0.71
N THR A 57 7.15 -8.21 1.30
CA THR A 57 6.64 -9.56 1.60
C THR A 57 5.79 -10.15 0.48
N GLY A 58 5.40 -9.35 -0.52
CA GLY A 58 4.44 -9.78 -1.52
C GLY A 58 2.99 -9.49 -1.15
N ARG A 59 2.71 -8.78 -0.05
CA ARG A 59 1.36 -8.34 0.34
C ARG A 59 1.20 -6.83 0.20
N MET A 60 -0.01 -6.42 -0.15
CA MET A 60 -0.40 -5.02 -0.22
C MET A 60 -1.78 -4.82 0.40
N MET A 61 -2.03 -3.63 0.93
CA MET A 61 -3.31 -3.25 1.48
C MET A 61 -3.98 -2.28 0.52
N ILE A 62 -5.26 -2.49 0.22
CA ILE A 62 -6.09 -1.55 -0.52
C ILE A 62 -7.39 -1.37 0.27
N GLU A 63 -7.73 -0.13 0.61
CA GLU A 63 -8.97 0.21 1.37
C GLU A 63 -9.13 -0.57 2.68
N GLY A 64 -8.02 -0.88 3.36
CA GLY A 64 -8.01 -1.62 4.62
C GLY A 64 -8.02 -3.15 4.48
N GLU A 65 -8.17 -3.68 3.26
CA GLU A 65 -8.10 -5.12 2.98
C GLU A 65 -6.73 -5.53 2.43
N ILE A 66 -6.23 -6.70 2.83
CA ILE A 66 -4.92 -7.21 2.42
C ILE A 66 -5.08 -8.18 1.24
N TYR A 67 -4.22 -8.01 0.24
CA TYR A 67 -4.18 -8.80 -0.99
C TYR A 67 -2.75 -9.16 -1.38
N THR A 68 -2.64 -10.20 -2.20
CA THR A 68 -1.50 -10.32 -3.11
C THR A 68 -1.64 -9.35 -4.29
N PRO A 69 -0.54 -8.93 -4.95
CA PRO A 69 -0.61 -8.12 -6.16
C PRO A 69 -1.47 -8.72 -7.28
N SER A 70 -1.54 -10.05 -7.36
CA SER A 70 -2.35 -10.78 -8.33
C SER A 70 -3.84 -10.63 -8.05
N GLU A 71 -4.28 -10.79 -6.81
CA GLU A 71 -5.67 -10.58 -6.39
C GLU A 71 -6.09 -9.12 -6.54
N ALA A 72 -5.24 -8.20 -6.07
CA ALA A 72 -5.48 -6.76 -6.22
C ALA A 72 -5.58 -6.35 -7.70
N THR A 73 -4.77 -6.94 -8.58
CA THR A 73 -4.84 -6.64 -10.02
C THR A 73 -6.19 -7.10 -10.58
N LYS A 74 -6.66 -8.30 -10.23
CA LYS A 74 -7.97 -8.79 -10.67
C LYS A 74 -9.12 -7.94 -10.14
N LYS A 75 -9.04 -7.46 -8.89
CA LYS A 75 -10.13 -6.70 -8.27
C LYS A 75 -10.19 -5.24 -8.72
N PHE A 76 -9.06 -4.57 -8.83
CA PHE A 76 -9.00 -3.11 -9.03
C PHE A 76 -8.53 -2.67 -10.41
N LEU A 77 -7.88 -3.56 -11.18
CA LEU A 77 -7.26 -3.20 -12.46
C LEU A 77 -7.78 -4.03 -13.64
N ALA A 78 -8.48 -5.13 -13.41
CA ALA A 78 -9.13 -5.89 -14.47
C ALA A 78 -10.44 -5.20 -14.90
N GLN A 79 -10.30 -4.06 -15.57
CA GLN A 79 -11.27 -3.57 -16.53
C GLN A 79 -10.52 -3.12 -17.78
N SER A 80 -10.44 -4.03 -18.73
CA SER A 80 -10.30 -3.74 -20.14
C SER A 80 -11.08 -4.86 -20.82
N ASP A 81 -12.35 -4.58 -21.09
CA ASP A 81 -13.08 -5.23 -22.18
C ASP A 81 -12.53 -4.66 -23.49
#